data_AF-A0A7Y5GEV7-F1
#
_entry.id   AF-A0A7Y5GEV7-F1
#
_cell.length_a   1.000
_cell.length_b   1.000
_cell.length_c   1.000
_cell.angle_alpha   90.00
_cell.angle_beta   90.00
_cell.angle_gamma   90.00
#
_symmetry.space_group_name_H-M   'P 1'
#
loop_
_entity.id
_entity.type
_entity.pdbx_description
1 polymer ?
#
loop_
_entity_poly.entity_id
_entity_poly.type
_entity_poly.pdbx_seq_one_letter_code
_entity_poly.pdbx_strand_id
1 'polypeptide(L)' 'GHPVRRTMGIAHLGGATLDNEENYLIKKLFTALGIVQIENQARV' A
#
# COMPACT_ATOMS: atom_id res chain seq x y z
N GLY A 1 -7.57 24.15 4.07
CA GLY A 1 -6.78 23.05 3.50
C GLY A 1 -7.64 22.24 2.55
N HIS A 2 -7.07 21.71 1.47
CA HIS A 2 -7.83 20.91 0.50
C HIS A 2 -8.03 19.47 1.03
N PRO A 3 -9.23 18.89 0.90
CA PRO A 3 -9.46 17.50 1.29
C PRO A 3 -8.64 16.55 0.42
N VAL A 4 -7.86 15.67 1.07
CA VAL A 4 -7.04 14.66 0.39
C VAL A 4 -7.88 13.39 0.19
N ARG A 5 -7.90 12.85 -1.03
CA ARG A 5 -8.55 11.56 -1.34
C ARG A 5 -7.71 10.40 -0.79
N ARG A 6 -7.88 10.12 0.51
CA ARG A 6 -7.23 9.01 1.22
C ARG A 6 -8.20 8.29 2.14
N THR A 7 -7.96 7.01 2.32
CA THR A 7 -8.71 6.09 3.18
C THR A 7 -7.82 5.70 4.35
N MET A 8 -8.20 6.12 5.55
CA MET A 8 -7.54 5.73 6.82
C MET A 8 -8.16 4.46 7.44
N GLY A 9 -9.32 4.01 6.95
CA GLY A 9 -10.06 2.88 7.51
C GLY A 9 -9.60 1.50 7.03
N ILE A 10 -8.60 1.44 6.16
CA ILE A 10 -8.03 0.20 5.62
C ILE A 10 -6.52 0.29 5.77
N ALA A 11 -5.90 -0.80 6.19
CA ALA A 11 -4.45 -0.94 6.28
C ALA A 11 -4.01 -2.27 5.65
N HIS A 12 -2.82 -2.26 5.04
CA HIS A 12 -2.17 -3.43 4.49
C HIS A 12 -0.81 -3.63 5.14
N LEU A 13 -0.59 -4.84 5.66
CA LEU A 13 0.70 -5.31 6.16
C LEU A 13 1.16 -6.44 5.26
N GLY A 14 2.13 -6.14 4.38
CA GLY A 14 2.75 -7.06 3.45
C GLY A 14 4.04 -7.69 3.99
N GLY A 15 4.44 -8.82 3.40
CA GLY A 15 5.63 -9.60 3.76
C GLY A 15 6.61 -9.76 2.59
N ALA A 16 7.86 -10.11 2.93
CA ALA A 16 8.94 -10.34 1.97
C ALA A 16 8.81 -11.65 1.14
N THR A 17 7.70 -12.37 1.29
CA THR A 17 7.42 -13.63 0.60
C THR A 17 6.88 -13.45 -0.81
N LEU A 18 6.37 -12.26 -1.16
CA LEU A 18 5.90 -11.91 -2.50
C LEU A 18 7.04 -11.35 -3.36
N ASP A 19 7.01 -11.60 -4.65
CA ASP A 19 8.02 -11.10 -5.60
C ASP A 19 7.92 -9.57 -5.75
N ASN A 20 8.95 -8.94 -6.33
CA ASN A 20 9.03 -7.50 -6.51
C ASN A 20 7.90 -6.98 -7.41
N GLU A 21 7.54 -7.69 -8.48
CA GLU A 21 6.42 -7.30 -9.35
C GLU A 21 5.08 -7.35 -8.61
N GLU A 22 4.87 -8.36 -7.76
CA GLU A 22 3.63 -8.52 -7.00
C GLU A 22 3.48 -7.39 -5.96
N ASN A 23 4.56 -7.10 -5.24
CA ASN A 23 4.61 -5.96 -4.32
C ASN A 23 4.38 -4.62 -5.04
N TYR A 24 4.90 -4.48 -6.27
CA TYR A 24 4.66 -3.29 -7.09
C TYR A 24 3.19 -3.16 -7.50
N LEU A 25 2.54 -4.25 -7.92
CA LEU A 25 1.12 -4.28 -8.26
C LEU A 25 0.24 -3.97 -7.04
N ILE A 26 0.52 -4.59 -5.90
CA ILE A 26 -0.17 -4.35 -4.63
C ILE A 26 -0.06 -2.88 -4.22
N LYS A 27 1.14 -2.30 -4.29
CA LYS A 27 1.36 -0.89 -3.98
C LYS A 27 0.58 0.02 -4.92
N LYS A 28 0.56 -0.26 -6.22
CA LYS A 28 -0.24 0.51 -7.20
C LYS A 28 -1.73 0.43 -6.91
N LEU A 29 -2.25 -0.77 -6.66
CA LEU A 29 -3.66 -1.00 -6.37
C LEU A 29 -4.11 -0.24 -5.12
N PHE A 30 -3.40 -0.43 -4.00
CA PHE A 30 -3.80 0.19 -2.73
C PHE A 30 -3.61 1.71 -2.72
N THR A 31 -2.58 2.22 -3.41
CA THR A 31 -2.44 3.67 -3.60
C THR A 31 -3.58 4.24 -4.45
N ALA A 32 -4.02 3.56 -5.50
CA ALA A 32 -5.16 3.98 -6.33
C ALA A 32 -6.49 3.97 -5.56
N LEU A 33 -6.65 3.04 -4.61
CA LEU A 33 -7.78 2.98 -3.68
C LEU A 33 -7.69 4.01 -2.54
N GLY A 34 -6.64 4.84 -2.52
CA GLY A 34 -6.42 5.87 -1.52
C GLY A 34 -5.94 5.35 -0.17
N ILE A 35 -5.59 4.07 -0.05
CA ILE A 35 -5.09 3.48 1.19
C ILE A 35 -3.70 4.03 1.46
N VAL A 36 -3.50 4.58 2.67
CA VAL A 36 -2.21 5.21 3.03
C VAL A 36 -1.37 4.38 4.00
N GLN A 37 -1.98 3.41 4.68
CA GLN A 37 -1.29 2.50 5.59
C GLN A 37 -0.89 1.23 4.83
N ILE A 38 0.22 1.28 4.10
CA ILE A 38 0.74 0.15 3.30
C ILE A 38 2.18 -0.10 3.76
N GLU A 39 2.37 -1.04 4.67
CA GLU A 39 3.67 -1.46 5.17
C GLU A 39 4.09 -2.76 4.48
N ASN A 40 5.36 -2.92 4.15
CA ASN A 40 5.88 -4.16 3.57
C ASN A 40 7.27 -4.48 4.14
N GLN A 41 7.44 -5.70 4.64
CA GLN A 41 8.72 -6.18 5.20
C GLN A 41 9.82 -6.34 4.13
N ALA A 42 9.49 -6.33 2.83
CA ALA A 42 10.50 -6.26 1.76
C ALA A 42 11.21 -4.91 1.69
N ARG A 43 10.78 -3.92 2.48
CA ARG A 43 11.43 -2.62 2.61
C ARG A 43 12.53 -2.69 3.68
N VAL A 44 13.66 -3.29 3.30
CA VAL A 44 15.00 -3.04 3.86
C VAL A 44 15.85 -2.42 2.76
#